data_AF-A0A1G2JNF2-F1
#
_entry.id   AF-A0A1G2JNF2-F1
#
_cell.length_a   1.000
_cell.length_b   1.000
_cell.length_c   1.000
_cell.angle_alpha   90.00
_cell.angle_beta   90.00
_cell.angle_gamma   90.00
#
_symmetry.space_group_name_H-M   'P 1'
#
loop_
_entity.id
_entity.type
_entity.pdbx_description
1 polymer ?
#
loop_
_entity_poly.entity_id
_entity_poly.type
_entity_poly.pdbx_seq_one_letter_code
_entity_poly.pdbx_strand_id
1 'polypeptide(L)' 'MTKDTNNLNENLKKLSDISDWFDKMKEIDVEEGLAKVKEAVILIKSSKERLKEIENEFEEIKKEVEETK' A
#
# COMPACT_ATOMS: atom_id res chain seq x y z
N MET A 1 -15.78 -15.87 1.47
CA MET A 1 -14.42 -15.39 1.82
C MET A 1 -13.91 -14.64 0.61
N THR A 2 -14.17 -13.34 0.56
CA THR A 2 -13.82 -12.49 -0.58
C THR A 2 -12.31 -12.36 -0.67
N LYS A 3 -11.80 -12.74 -1.84
CA LYS A 3 -10.39 -12.80 -2.18
C LYS A 3 -10.06 -11.47 -2.84
N ASP A 4 -10.04 -10.39 -2.05
CA ASP A 4 -9.68 -9.07 -2.54
C ASP A 4 -8.16 -9.00 -2.71
N THR A 5 -7.73 -9.27 -3.94
CA THR A 5 -6.33 -9.24 -4.40
C THR A 5 -5.72 -7.83 -4.45
N ASN A 6 -6.23 -6.89 -3.65
CA ASN A 6 -5.73 -5.53 -3.43
C ASN A 6 -5.60 -5.28 -1.92
N ASN A 7 -5.00 -6.22 -1.19
CA ASN A 7 -4.86 -6.11 0.25
C ASN A 7 -3.76 -5.11 0.58
N LEU A 8 -4.15 -3.94 1.11
CA LEU A 8 -3.24 -2.90 1.58
C LEU A 8 -2.09 -3.48 2.44
N ASN A 9 -2.38 -4.48 3.27
CA ASN A 9 -1.38 -5.14 4.11
C ASN A 9 -0.30 -5.84 3.28
N GLU A 10 -0.67 -6.50 2.18
CA GLU A 10 0.30 -7.13 1.28
C GLU A 10 1.18 -6.10 0.57
N ASN A 11 0.61 -4.96 0.16
CA ASN A 11 1.39 -3.89 -0.45
C ASN A 11 2.38 -3.28 0.55
N LEU A 12 1.94 -3.02 1.78
CA LEU A 12 2.80 -2.52 2.85
C LEU A 12 3.92 -3.52 3.18
N LYS A 13 3.62 -4.81 3.20
CA LYS A 13 4.63 -5.87 3.39
C LYS A 13 5.66 -5.85 2.27
N LYS A 14 5.23 -5.82 1.00
CA LYS A 14 6.15 -5.73 -0.15
C LYS A 14 7.00 -4.46 -0.12
N LEU A 15 6.43 -3.33 0.28
CA LEU A 15 7.18 -2.08 0.46
C LEU A 15 8.25 -2.21 1.55
N SER A 16 7.93 -2.87 2.67
CA SER A 16 8.89 -3.21 3.71
C SER A 16 10.01 -4.10 3.16
N ASP A 17 9.66 -5.13 2.38
CA ASP A 17 10.63 -6.05 1.77
C ASP A 17 11.57 -5.33 0.80
N ILE A 18 11.07 -4.33 0.06
CA ILE A 18 11.89 -3.47 -0.82
C ILE A 18 12.86 -2.62 0.01
N SER A 19 12.40 -1.98 1.10
CA SER A 19 13.27 -1.22 2.01
C SER A 19 14.36 -2.11 2.60
N ASP A 20 13.97 -3.27 3.12
CA ASP A 20 14.87 -4.29 3.66
C ASP A 20 15.91 -4.75 2.63
N TRP A 21 15.52 -4.87 1.37
CA TRP A 21 16.42 -5.24 0.29
C TRP A 21 17.49 -4.15 0.08
N PHE A 22 17.10 -2.88 0.06
CA PHE A 22 18.05 -1.76 -0.05
C PHE A 22 19.03 -1.72 1.13
N ASP A 23 18.55 -1.94 2.35
CA ASP A 23 19.37 -1.88 3.56
C ASP A 23 20.40 -3.04 3.66
N LYS A 24 20.11 -4.18 3.03
CA LYS A 24 20.98 -5.37 3.04
C LYS A 24 22.05 -5.34 1.95
N MET A 25 21.92 -4.48 0.95
CA MET A 25 22.87 -4.40 -0.17
C MET A 25 24.14 -3.64 0.24
N LYS A 26 25.30 -4.30 0.13
CA LYS A 26 26.61 -3.66 0.37
C LYS A 26 27.09 -2.81 -0.81
N GLU A 27 26.77 -3.24 -2.03
CA GLU A 27 27.00 -2.51 -3.27
C GLU A 27 25.71 -2.61 -4.07
N ILE A 28 25.18 -1.47 -4.51
CA ILE A 28 23.92 -1.41 -5.25
C ILE A 28 24.21 -1.44 -6.75
N ASP A 29 23.63 -2.43 -7.43
CA ASP A 29 23.38 -2.33 -8.86
C ASP A 29 22.30 -1.28 -9.10
N VAL A 30 22.66 -0.21 -9.81
CA VAL A 30 21.77 0.93 -10.07
C VAL A 30 20.57 0.53 -10.93
N GLU A 31 20.73 -0.43 -11.85
CA GLU A 31 19.62 -0.91 -12.69
C GLU A 31 18.61 -1.70 -11.86
N GLU A 32 19.09 -2.58 -10.97
CA GLU A 32 18.25 -3.34 -10.06
C GLU A 32 17.56 -2.42 -9.04
N GLY A 33 18.30 -1.44 -8.49
CA GLY A 33 17.74 -0.42 -7.61
C GLY A 33 16.63 0.38 -8.30
N LEU A 34 16.84 0.79 -9.56
CA LEU A 34 15.81 1.49 -10.34
C LEU A 34 14.56 0.62 -10.57
N ALA A 35 14.73 -0.68 -10.81
CA ALA A 35 13.61 -1.60 -10.95
C ALA A 35 12.81 -1.71 -9.64
N LYS A 36 13.48 -1.81 -8.49
CA LYS A 36 12.83 -1.84 -7.16
C LYS A 36 12.08 -0.56 -6.82
N VAL A 37 12.63 0.61 -7.19
CA VAL A 37 11.94 1.90 -7.04
C VAL A 37 10.67 1.95 -7.89
N LYS A 38 10.72 1.48 -9.14
CA LYS A 38 9.53 1.41 -10.01
C LYS A 38 8.45 0.50 -9.43
N GLU A 39 8.83 -0.65 -8.89
CA GLU A 39 7.92 -1.56 -8.19
C GLU A 39 7.27 -0.87 -6.98
N ALA A 40 8.07 -0.22 -6.14
CA ALA A 40 7.59 0.53 -4.97
C ALA A 40 6.58 1.62 -5.36
N VAL A 41 6.82 2.37 -6.45
CA VAL A 41 5.89 3.40 -6.93
C VAL A 41 4.52 2.81 -7.28
N ILE A 42 4.47 1.63 -7.91
CA ILE A 42 3.21 0.96 -8.24
C ILE A 42 2.47 0.56 -6.96
N LEU A 43 3.18 -0.05 -6.01
CA LEU A 43 2.62 -0.47 -4.72
C LEU A 43 2.10 0.72 -3.90
N ILE A 44 2.81 1.85 -3.90
CA ILE A 44 2.37 3.06 -3.21
C ILE A 44 1.09 3.62 -3.82
N LYS A 45 1.00 3.65 -5.16
CA LYS A 45 -0.20 4.14 -5.86
C LYS A 45 -1.43 3.31 -5.50
N SER A 46 -1.35 1.99 -5.63
CA SER A 46 -2.48 1.10 -5.28
C SER A 46 -2.83 1.17 -3.79
N SER A 47 -1.83 1.31 -2.92
CA SER A 47 -2.06 1.49 -1.47
C SER A 47 -2.81 2.78 -1.15
N LYS A 48 -2.47 3.89 -1.83
CA LYS A 48 -3.17 5.18 -1.67
C LYS A 48 -4.61 5.11 -2.15
N GLU A 49 -4.86 4.43 -3.26
CA GLU A 49 -6.22 4.21 -3.77
C GLU A 49 -7.05 3.42 -2.74
N ARG A 50 -6.51 2.32 -2.22
CA ARG A 50 -7.21 1.50 -1.21
C ARG A 50 -7.44 2.27 0.10
N LEU A 51 -6.49 3.09 0.54
CA LEU A 51 -6.67 3.93 1.72
C LEU A 51 -7.82 4.94 1.54
N LYS A 52 -7.94 5.53 0.36
CA LYS A 52 -9.03 6.46 0.04
C LYS A 52 -10.39 5.77 0.06
N GLU A 53 -10.48 4.54 -0.46
CA GLU A 53 -11.71 3.75 -0.38
C GLU A 53 -12.10 3.50 1.08
N ILE A 54 -11.15 3.09 1.92
CA ILE A 54 -11.37 2.86 3.35
C ILE A 54 -11.82 4.16 4.04
N GLU A 55 -11.20 5.30 3.74
CA GLU A 55 -11.60 6.61 4.28
C GLU A 55 -13.05 6.96 3.92
N ASN A 56 -13.47 6.70 2.67
CA ASN A 56 -14.84 6.91 2.25
C ASN A 56 -15.83 6.00 3.02
N GLU A 57 -15.49 4.72 3.21
CA GLU A 57 -16.30 3.77 3.99
C GLU A 57 -16.49 4.27 5.44
N PHE A 58 -15.44 4.83 6.07
CA PHE A 58 -15.54 5.43 7.40
C PHE A 58 -16.44 6.68 7.43
N GLU A 59 -16.36 7.55 6.43
CA GLU A 59 -17.23 8.73 6.33
C GLU A 59 -18.71 8.36 6.14
N GLU A 60 -19.01 7.28 5.41
CA GLU A 60 -20.37 6.76 5.29
C GLU A 60 -20.90 6.25 6.63
N ILE A 61 -20.12 5.43 7.35
CA ILE A 61 -20.48 4.94 8.68
C ILE A 61 -20.73 6.12 9.64
N LYS A 62 -19.90 7.16 9.60
CA LYS A 62 -20.06 8.35 10.44
C LYS A 62 -21.39 9.05 10.18
N LYS A 63 -21.80 9.21 8.92
CA LYS A 63 -23.10 9.80 8.56
C LYS A 63 -24.26 8.96 9.08
N GLU A 64 -24.20 7.63 8.92
CA GLU A 64 -25.24 6.72 9.43
C GLU A 64 -25.42 6.86 10.96
N VAL A 65 -24.31 6.98 11.70
CA VAL A 65 -24.30 7.18 13.16
C VAL A 65 -24.86 8.56 13.55
N GLU A 66 -24.61 9.59 12.76
CA GLU A 66 -25.15 10.94 13.00
C GLU A 66 -26.64 11.04 12.67
N GLU A 67 -27.12 10.34 11.63
CA GLU A 67 -28.54 10.31 11.24
C GLU A 67 -29.41 9.46 12.18
N THR A 68 -28.82 8.52 12.91
CA THR A 68 -29.51 7.71 13.93
C THR A 68 -29.60 8.38 15.31
N LYS A 69 -29.09 9.61 15.45
CA LYS A 69 -29.08 10.38 16.69
C LYS A 69 -30.19 11.42 16.74
#